data_AF-A0A1S2PPF5-F1
#
_entry.id   AF-A0A1S2PPF5-F1
#
_cell.length_a   1.000
_cell.length_b   1.000
_cell.length_c   1.000
_cell.angle_alpha   90.00
_cell.angle_beta   90.00
_cell.angle_gamma   90.00
#
_symmetry.space_group_name_H-M   'P 1'
#
loop_
_entity.id
_entity.type
_entity.pdbx_description
1 polymer ?
#
loop_
_entity_poly.entity_id
_entity_poly.type
_entity_poly.pdbx_seq_one_letter_code
_entity_poly.pdbx_strand_id
1 'polypeptide(L)'
;MVSTTEATRPRPPLHCHWVQEPDGTRWLVPGCMSRLHDADADACTCPTLAQQLEDAQGERDQAQRAYSGLRAWTDAIIAAVNDHPDGKKIMKGAADRASCC
;
A
#
# COMPACT_ATOMS: atom_id res chain seq x y z
N MET A 1 -37.43 -9.71 37.81
CA MET A 1 -36.69 -10.43 36.76
C MET A 1 -36.14 -9.39 35.79
N VAL A 2 -34.83 -9.12 35.83
CA VAL A 2 -34.17 -8.25 34.83
C VAL A 2 -33.16 -9.14 34.11
N SER A 3 -33.47 -9.50 32.87
CA SER A 3 -32.53 -10.12 31.94
C SER A 3 -31.81 -8.99 31.21
N THR A 4 -30.57 -8.72 31.59
CA THR A 4 -29.65 -7.88 30.83
C THR A 4 -29.02 -8.74 29.73
N THR A 5 -29.41 -8.50 28.48
CA THR A 5 -28.68 -8.96 27.31
C THR A 5 -27.31 -8.28 27.30
N GLU A 6 -26.28 -9.06 27.55
CA GLU A 6 -24.89 -8.65 27.48
C GLU A 6 -24.54 -8.36 26.01
N ALA A 7 -24.54 -7.09 25.63
CA ALA A 7 -24.06 -6.67 24.32
C ALA A 7 -22.55 -6.92 24.26
N THR A 8 -22.13 -7.96 23.53
CA THR A 8 -20.73 -8.22 23.23
C THR A 8 -20.16 -6.99 22.51
N ARG A 9 -19.34 -6.19 23.21
CA ARG A 9 -18.61 -5.09 22.57
C ARG A 9 -17.65 -5.68 21.53
N PRO A 10 -17.47 -5.04 20.35
CA PRO A 10 -16.40 -5.41 19.44
C PRO A 10 -15.06 -5.31 20.18
N ARG A 11 -14.30 -6.40 20.23
CA ARG A 11 -12.98 -6.41 20.86
C ARG A 11 -12.07 -5.49 20.02
N PRO A 12 -11.35 -4.54 20.62
CA PRO A 12 -10.39 -3.74 19.88
C PRO A 12 -9.33 -4.66 19.24
N PRO A 13 -8.79 -4.31 18.06
CA PRO A 13 -7.77 -5.12 17.41
C PRO A 13 -6.53 -5.23 18.32
N LEU A 14 -6.03 -6.46 18.51
CA LEU A 14 -4.86 -6.73 19.34
C LEU A 14 -3.57 -6.44 18.54
N HIS A 15 -2.62 -5.74 19.16
CA HIS A 15 -1.31 -5.42 18.60
C HIS A 15 -0.29 -6.54 18.93
N CYS A 16 0.56 -6.91 17.98
CA CYS A 16 1.49 -8.05 18.11
C CYS A 16 2.85 -7.70 18.74
N HIS A 17 3.37 -8.67 19.53
CA HIS A 17 4.69 -8.82 20.18
C HIS A 17 4.82 -8.42 21.67
N TRP A 18 5.12 -9.44 22.49
CA TRP A 18 5.51 -9.34 23.90
C TRP A 18 6.94 -9.87 24.07
N VAL A 19 7.83 -9.07 24.65
CA VAL A 19 9.15 -9.54 25.14
C VAL A 19 8.97 -10.04 26.56
N GLN A 20 9.35 -11.28 26.82
CA GLN A 20 9.35 -11.84 28.17
C GLN A 20 10.77 -11.79 28.76
N GLU A 21 10.90 -11.07 29.87
CA GLU A 21 12.14 -10.99 30.65
C GLU A 21 12.37 -12.30 31.44
N PRO A 22 13.60 -12.57 31.90
CA PRO A 22 13.92 -13.77 32.69
C PRO A 22 13.10 -13.93 33.98
N ASP A 23 12.57 -12.84 34.52
CA ASP A 23 11.69 -12.79 35.71
C ASP A 23 10.21 -13.09 35.37
N GLY A 24 9.90 -13.29 34.10
CA GLY A 24 8.56 -13.55 33.59
C GLY A 24 7.75 -12.30 33.22
N THR A 25 8.27 -11.09 33.42
CA THR A 25 7.62 -9.83 33.05
C THR A 25 7.48 -9.71 31.53
N ARG A 26 6.32 -9.25 31.03
CA ARG A 26 6.05 -9.10 29.60
C ARG A 26 5.94 -7.63 29.20
N TRP A 27 6.75 -7.20 28.24
CA TRP A 27 6.73 -5.85 27.69
C TRP A 27 6.15 -5.86 26.28
N LEU A 28 5.27 -4.89 26.00
CA LEU A 28 4.80 -4.66 24.64
C LEU A 28 5.92 -3.98 23.85
N VAL A 29 6.33 -4.56 22.73
CA VAL A 29 7.37 -3.96 21.90
C VAL A 29 6.73 -2.95 20.96
N PRO A 30 7.09 -1.65 21.06
CA PRO A 30 6.59 -0.66 20.12
C PRO A 30 7.25 -0.91 18.76
N GLY A 31 6.46 -1.30 17.76
CA GLY A 31 6.97 -1.41 16.38
C GLY A 31 6.12 -2.22 15.42
N CYS A 32 5.32 -3.18 15.90
CA CYS A 32 4.44 -3.94 15.02
C CYS A 32 3.01 -3.38 15.05
N MET A 33 2.65 -2.59 14.03
CA MET A 33 1.26 -2.17 13.81
C MET A 33 0.43 -3.22 13.06
N SER A 34 1.00 -4.40 12.76
CA SER A 34 0.25 -5.51 12.16
C SER A 34 -0.82 -5.96 13.13
N ARG A 35 -2.08 -5.71 12.76
CA ARG A 35 -3.24 -6.14 13.52
C ARG A 35 -3.30 -7.66 13.47
N LEU A 36 -3.40 -8.30 14.63
CA LEU A 36 -3.66 -9.72 14.68
C LEU A 36 -5.15 -9.96 14.42
N HIS A 37 -5.46 -10.64 13.32
CA HIS A 37 -6.85 -10.99 12.97
C HIS A 37 -7.37 -12.21 13.75
N ASP A 38 -6.46 -13.04 14.29
CA ASP A 38 -6.78 -14.25 15.03
C ASP A 38 -6.17 -14.18 16.44
N ALA A 39 -7.03 -14.09 17.45
CA ALA A 39 -6.61 -13.99 18.85
C ALA A 39 -6.00 -15.29 19.40
N ASP A 40 -6.22 -16.43 18.74
CA ASP A 40 -5.75 -17.75 19.15
C ASP A 40 -4.52 -18.20 18.35
N ALA A 41 -3.98 -17.35 17.47
CA ALA A 41 -2.78 -17.66 16.71
C ALA A 41 -1.57 -17.86 17.65
N ASP A 42 -0.96 -19.04 17.59
CA ASP A 42 0.20 -19.43 18.40
C ASP A 42 1.44 -18.54 18.16
N ALA A 43 1.51 -17.85 17.01
CA ALA A 43 2.62 -16.97 16.65
C ALA A 43 2.15 -15.70 15.94
N CYS A 44 2.52 -14.55 16.49
CA CYS A 44 2.47 -13.26 15.80
C CYS A 44 3.70 -13.11 14.89
N THR A 45 3.54 -13.30 13.58
CA THR A 45 4.64 -13.13 12.62
C THR A 45 4.63 -11.69 12.09
N CYS A 46 5.42 -10.80 12.69
CA CYS A 46 5.63 -9.45 12.17
C CYS A 46 6.84 -9.46 11.23
N PRO A 47 6.75 -8.91 10.00
CA PRO A 47 7.92 -8.77 9.15
C PRO A 47 8.95 -7.87 9.83
N THR A 48 10.20 -8.30 9.82
CA THR A 48 11.32 -7.52 10.38
C THR A 48 11.49 -6.20 9.62
N LEU A 49 12.15 -5.20 10.22
CA LEU A 49 12.46 -3.95 9.51
C LEU A 49 13.25 -4.18 8.21
N ALA A 50 14.12 -5.19 8.19
CA ALA A 50 14.87 -5.56 6.99
C ALA A 50 13.95 -6.08 5.89
N GLN A 51 12.99 -6.95 6.22
CA GLN A 51 12.00 -7.45 5.26
C GLN A 51 11.09 -6.33 4.75
N GLN A 52 10.59 -5.46 5.65
CA GLN A 52 9.77 -4.32 5.24
C GLN A 52 10.52 -3.37 4.31
N LEU A 53 11.83 -3.16 4.55
CA LEU A 53 12.66 -2.35 3.67
C LEU A 53 12.86 -3.01 2.30
N GLU A 54 13.12 -4.32 2.26
CA GLU A 54 13.28 -5.08 1.03
C GLU A 54 11.98 -5.04 0.19
N ASP A 55 10.83 -5.26 0.82
CA ASP A 55 9.52 -5.19 0.18
C ASP A 55 9.27 -3.79 -0.40
N ALA A 56 9.48 -2.73 0.40
CA ALA A 56 9.29 -1.35 -0.04
C ALA A 56 10.24 -0.96 -1.19
N GLN A 57 11.48 -1.48 -1.18
CA GLN A 57 12.42 -1.28 -2.28
C GLN A 57 11.95 -1.99 -3.56
N GLY A 58 11.43 -3.21 -3.43
CA GLY A 58 10.84 -3.98 -4.54
C GLY A 58 9.65 -3.25 -5.17
N GLU A 59 8.73 -2.75 -4.35
CA GLU A 59 7.57 -1.97 -4.80
C GLU A 59 7.99 -0.69 -5.52
N ARG A 60 8.94 0.06 -4.95
CA ARG A 60 9.51 1.26 -5.59
C ARG A 60 10.09 0.92 -6.96
N ASP A 61 10.91 -0.13 -7.05
CA ASP A 61 11.58 -0.48 -8.30
C ASP A 61 10.60 -0.97 -9.37
N GLN A 62 9.54 -1.66 -8.97
CA GLN A 62 8.45 -2.03 -9.87
C GLN A 62 7.71 -0.78 -10.39
N ALA A 63 7.36 0.14 -9.49
CA ALA A 63 6.69 1.40 -9.86
C ALA A 63 7.57 2.24 -10.80
N GLN A 64 8.88 2.31 -10.54
CA GLN A 64 9.82 3.03 -11.38
C GLN A 64 9.91 2.44 -12.79
N ARG A 65 9.97 1.10 -12.91
CA ARG A 65 9.94 0.43 -14.22
C ARG A 65 8.64 0.71 -14.96
N ALA A 66 7.50 0.59 -14.28
CA ALA A 66 6.19 0.88 -14.89
C ALA A 66 6.09 2.32 -15.39
N TYR A 67 6.52 3.30 -14.57
CA TYR A 67 6.55 4.71 -14.95
C TYR A 67 7.45 4.96 -16.16
N SER A 68 8.67 4.38 -16.17
CA SER A 68 9.61 4.53 -17.28
C SER A 68 9.04 3.98 -18.59
N GLY A 69 8.35 2.83 -18.54
CA GLY A 69 7.69 2.22 -19.68
C GLY A 69 6.54 3.08 -20.20
N LEU A 70 5.68 3.58 -19.30
CA LEU A 70 4.58 4.47 -19.67
C LEU A 70 5.10 5.77 -20.30
N ARG A 71 6.17 6.35 -19.74
CA ARG A 71 6.81 7.54 -20.27
C ARG A 71 7.34 7.30 -21.69
N ALA A 72 8.12 6.24 -21.88
CA ALA A 72 8.68 5.90 -23.20
C ALA A 72 7.59 5.68 -24.25
N TRP A 73 6.51 4.98 -23.89
CA TRP A 73 5.36 4.77 -24.77
C TRP A 73 4.65 6.09 -25.12
N THR A 74 4.44 6.96 -24.14
CA THR A 74 3.80 8.26 -24.33
C THR A 74 4.64 9.15 -25.25
N ASP A 75 5.96 9.20 -25.03
CA ASP A 75 6.90 9.97 -25.85
C ASP A 75 6.88 9.46 -27.31
N ALA A 76 6.84 8.14 -27.52
CA ALA A 76 6.75 7.55 -28.85
C ALA A 76 5.45 7.92 -29.58
N ILE A 77 4.32 7.94 -28.89
CA ILE A 77 3.03 8.37 -29.47
C ILE A 77 3.08 9.85 -29.82
N ILE A 78 3.57 10.71 -28.93
CA ILE A 78 3.68 12.14 -29.20
C ILE A 78 4.56 12.39 -30.42
N ALA A 79 5.70 11.69 -30.52
CA ALA A 79 6.57 11.76 -31.70
C ALA A 79 5.84 11.34 -32.98
N ALA A 80 5.16 10.18 -32.96
CA ALA A 80 4.40 9.70 -34.11
C ALA A 80 3.27 10.66 -34.54
N VAL A 81 2.57 11.28 -33.58
CA VAL A 81 1.54 12.28 -33.87
C VAL A 81 2.16 13.53 -34.49
N ASN A 82 3.29 14.01 -33.97
CA ASN A 82 3.96 15.20 -34.50
C ASN A 82 4.49 15.00 -35.92
N ASP A 83 4.96 13.79 -36.25
CA ASP A 83 5.44 13.44 -37.60
C ASP A 83 4.29 13.24 -38.61
N HIS A 84 3.06 13.02 -38.12
CA HIS A 84 1.90 12.84 -38.99
C HIS A 84 1.49 14.17 -39.66
N PRO A 85 1.08 14.17 -40.95
CA PRO A 85 0.64 15.38 -41.65
C PRO A 85 -0.46 16.17 -40.92
N ASP A 86 -1.38 15.45 -40.26
CA ASP A 86 -2.46 16.04 -39.45
C ASP A 86 -2.10 16.28 -37.97
N GLY A 87 -0.84 16.11 -37.57
CA GLY A 87 -0.41 16.12 -36.17
C GLY A 87 -0.88 17.34 -35.38
N LYS A 88 -0.78 18.53 -35.98
CA LYS A 88 -1.27 19.78 -35.38
C LYS A 88 -2.77 19.76 -35.08
N LYS A 89 -3.57 19.17 -35.98
CA LYS A 89 -5.04 19.05 -35.81
C LYS A 89 -5.37 18.05 -34.71
N ILE A 90 -4.65 16.93 -34.65
CA ILE A 90 -4.81 15.90 -33.63
C ILE A 90 -4.48 16.46 -32.24
N MET A 91 -3.33 17.12 -32.08
CA MET A 91 -2.90 17.72 -30.81
C MET A 91 -3.85 18.82 -30.34
N LYS A 92 -4.31 19.70 -31.25
CA LYS A 92 -5.33 20.70 -30.93
C LYS A 92 -6.62 20.06 -30.42
N GLY A 93 -7.13 19.05 -31.12
CA GLY A 93 -8.34 18.35 -30.71
C GLY A 93 -8.19 17.63 -29.36
N ALA A 94 -7.00 17.14 -29.02
CA ALA A 94 -6.72 16.56 -27.72
C ALA A 94 -6.68 17.63 -26.61
N ALA A 95 -6.04 18.78 -26.85
CA ALA A 95 -6.00 19.91 -25.91
C ALA A 95 -7.40 20.46 -25.63
N ASP A 96 -8.22 20.65 -26.68
CA ASP A 96 -9.58 21.16 -26.56
C ASP A 96 -10.46 20.21 -25.70
N ARG A 97 -10.26 18.88 -25.79
CA ARG A 97 -10.94 17.91 -24.91
C ARG A 97 -10.43 17.93 -23.47
N ALA A 98 -9.13 18.10 -23.27
CA ALA A 98 -8.53 18.14 -21.93
C ALA A 98 -8.96 19.38 -21.14
N SER A 99 -9.26 20.49 -21.82
CA SER A 99 -9.74 21.73 -21.19
C SER A 99 -11.22 21.73 -20.80
N CYS A 100 -11.99 20.70 -21.17
CA CYS A 100 -13.43 20.66 -21.01
C CYS A 100 -13.91 20.05 -19.68
N CYS A 101 -12.98 19.66 -18.80
CA CYS A 101 -13.23 19.15 -17.45
C CYS A 101 -12.52 20.01 -16.40
#